data_AF-N4W717-F1
#
_entry.id   AF-N4W717-F1
#
_cell.length_a   1.000
_cell.length_b   1.000
_cell.length_c   1.000
_cell.angle_alpha   90.00
_cell.angle_beta   90.00
_cell.angle_gamma   90.00
#
_symmetry.space_group_name_H-M   'P 1'
#
loop_
_entity.id
_entity.type
_entity.pdbx_description
1 polymer ?
#
loop_
_entity_poly.entity_id
_entity_poly.type
_entity_poly.pdbx_seq_one_letter_code
_entity_poly.pdbx_strand_id
1 'polypeptide(L)' 'MLTKYGKLDSMTNITPHHFRYSFCRNLANAGTAIAVIKRLARHESVESMMIYVDSSYEEQLKALKKM' A
#
# COMPACT_ATOMS: atom_id res chain seq x y z
N MET A 1 -15.50 -6.19 -13.66
CA MET A 1 -15.52 -4.71 -13.58
C MET A 1 -14.13 -4.09 -13.59
N LEU A 2 -13.21 -4.49 -12.70
CA LEU A 2 -11.87 -3.89 -12.63
C LEU A 2 -11.10 -3.98 -13.96
N THR A 3 -11.12 -5.15 -14.62
CA THR A 3 -10.50 -5.36 -15.94
C THR A 3 -11.04 -4.46 -17.06
N LYS A 4 -12.27 -3.93 -16.93
CA LYS A 4 -12.85 -2.97 -17.89
C LYS A 4 -12.10 -1.64 -17.83
N TYR A 5 -11.83 -1.15 -16.61
CA TYR A 5 -11.13 0.12 -16.39
C TYR A 5 -9.60 -0.04 -16.48
N GLY A 6 -9.04 -1.17 -16.04
CA GLY A 6 -7.60 -1.42 -16.14
C GLY A 6 -7.07 -1.41 -17.58
N LYS A 7 -7.88 -1.88 -18.54
CA LYS A 7 -7.52 -1.84 -19.98
C LYS A 7 -7.44 -0.43 -20.55
N LEU A 8 -8.18 0.54 -20.00
CA LEU A 8 -8.15 1.93 -20.45
C LEU A 8 -6.85 2.64 -20.01
N ASP A 9 -6.23 2.16 -18.94
CA ASP A 9 -5.04 2.77 -18.31
C ASP A 9 -3.80 1.87 -18.43
N SER A 10 -3.82 0.90 -19.36
CA SER A 10 -2.73 -0.07 -19.58
C SER A 10 -2.30 -0.86 -18.33
N MET A 11 -3.15 -0.92 -17.31
CA MET A 11 -2.88 -1.65 -16.08
C MET A 11 -3.13 -3.15 -16.29
N THR A 12 -2.07 -3.95 -16.24
CA THR A 12 -2.15 -5.41 -16.30
C THR A 12 -2.21 -6.01 -14.90
N ASN A 13 -2.82 -7.19 -14.77
CA ASN A 13 -2.84 -7.99 -13.55
C ASN A 13 -3.44 -7.30 -12.29
N ILE A 14 -4.43 -6.42 -12.48
CA ILE A 14 -5.11 -5.75 -11.37
C ILE A 14 -6.07 -6.68 -10.63
N THR A 15 -5.96 -6.69 -9.30
CA THR A 15 -6.86 -7.42 -8.41
C THR A 15 -7.39 -6.50 -7.32
N PRO A 16 -8.57 -6.78 -6.73
CA PRO A 16 -9.05 -6.04 -5.56
C PRO A 16 -8.02 -5.97 -4.42
N HIS A 17 -7.20 -7.02 -4.28
CA HIS A 17 -6.14 -7.06 -3.27
C HIS A 17 -5.05 -6.00 -3.51
N HIS A 18 -4.67 -5.74 -4.78
CA HIS A 18 -3.71 -4.69 -5.12
C HIS A 18 -4.26 -3.30 -4.76
N PHE A 19 -5.55 -3.05 -4.99
CA PHE A 19 -6.16 -1.77 -4.57
C PHE A 19 -6.20 -1.61 -3.06
N ARG A 20 -6.50 -2.68 -2.31
CA ARG A 20 -6.42 -2.66 -0.84
C ARG A 20 -4.99 -2.35 -0.38
N TYR A 21 -3.99 -2.93 -1.05
CA TYR A 21 -2.58 -2.67 -0.77
C TYR A 21 -2.21 -1.21 -1.00
N SER A 22 -2.52 -0.67 -2.18
CA SER A 22 -2.23 0.73 -2.52
C SER A 22 -2.95 1.70 -1.58
N PHE A 23 -4.20 1.41 -1.19
CA PHE A 23 -4.94 2.22 -0.23
C PHE A 23 -4.24 2.29 1.13
N CYS A 24 -3.86 1.15 1.70
CA CYS A 24 -3.19 1.11 3.00
C CYS A 24 -1.81 1.78 2.96
N ARG A 25 -1.05 1.56 1.89
CA ARG A 25 0.27 2.18 1.71
C ARG A 25 0.19 3.70 1.53
N ASN A 26 -0.82 4.19 0.81
CA ASN A 26 -1.04 5.64 0.69
C ASN A 26 -1.38 6.28 2.04
N LEU A 27 -2.18 5.62 2.88
CA LEU A 27 -2.48 6.10 4.23
C LEU A 27 -1.22 6.14 5.11
N ALA A 28 -0.38 5.11 5.04
CA ALA A 28 0.90 5.06 5.76
C ALA A 28 1.83 6.20 5.31
N ASN A 29 1.97 6.40 3.99
CA ASN A 29 2.77 7.49 3.42
C ASN A 29 2.25 8.89 3.80
N ALA A 30 0.94 9.03 4.01
CA ALA A 30 0.32 10.26 4.50
C ALA A 30 0.51 10.48 6.01
N GLY A 31 1.19 9.56 6.71
CA GLY A 31 1.43 9.64 8.16
C GLY A 31 0.27 9.16 9.02
N THR A 32 -0.69 8.42 8.45
CA THR A 32 -1.82 7.87 9.22
C THR A 32 -1.31 6.81 10.19
N ALA A 33 -1.75 6.87 11.45
CA ALA A 33 -1.35 5.91 12.47
C ALA A 33 -1.75 4.48 12.09
N ILE A 34 -0.81 3.52 12.24
CA ILE A 34 -0.99 2.12 11.83
C ILE A 34 -2.24 1.45 12.41
N ALA A 35 -2.61 1.80 13.66
CA ALA A 35 -3.82 1.29 14.31
C ALA A 35 -5.12 1.73 13.61
N VAL A 36 -5.14 2.95 13.04
CA VAL A 36 -6.27 3.47 12.28
C VAL A 36 -6.37 2.72 10.95
N ILE A 37 -5.25 2.55 10.25
CA ILE A 37 -5.22 1.82 8.99
C ILE A 37 -5.66 0.37 9.22
N LYS A 38 -5.20 -0.28 10.30
CA LYS A 38 -5.59 -1.66 10.65
C LYS A 38 -7.10 -1.80 10.79
N ARG A 39 -7.73 -0.85 11.49
CA ARG A 39 -9.17 -0.81 11.68
C ARG A 39 -9.92 -0.61 10.36
N LEU A 40 -9.43 0.27 9.49
CA LEU A 40 -10.04 0.53 8.17
C LEU A 40 -9.94 -0.67 7.24
N ALA A 41 -8.79 -1.33 7.21
CA ALA A 41 -8.53 -2.47 6.33
C ALA A 41 -9.00 -3.82 6.92
N ARG A 42 -9.57 -3.81 8.14
CA ARG A 42 -10.12 -4.97 8.87
C ARG A 42 -9.14 -6.14 8.96
N HIS A 43 -7.86 -5.85 9.18
CA HIS A 43 -6.87 -6.90 9.42
C HIS A 43 -6.96 -7.40 10.86
N GLU A 44 -6.99 -8.72 11.05
CA GLU A 44 -6.98 -9.33 12.39
C GLU A 44 -5.62 -9.13 13.09
N SER A 45 -4.52 -9.18 12.33
CA SER A 45 -3.14 -9.10 12.84
C SER A 45 -2.41 -7.83 12.36
N VAL A 46 -1.57 -7.25 13.22
CA VAL A 46 -0.71 -6.08 12.86
C VAL A 46 0.42 -6.53 11.94
N GLU A 47 0.86 -7.78 12.08
CA GLU A 47 1.94 -8.41 11.34
C GLU A 47 1.61 -8.49 9.84
N SER A 48 0.35 -8.77 9.49
CA SER A 48 -0.12 -8.74 8.10
C SER A 48 -0.12 -7.35 7.48
N MET A 49 0.13 -6.32 8.29
CA MET A 49 0.13 -4.92 7.90
C MET A 49 1.52 -4.35 7.65
N MET A 50 2.57 -5.00 8.19
CA MET A 50 3.96 -4.58 8.01
C MET A 50 4.36 -4.51 6.53
N ILE A 51 3.77 -5.37 5.68
CA ILE A 51 3.95 -5.33 4.22
C ILE A 51 3.59 -4.00 3.56
N TYR A 52 2.79 -3.14 4.21
CA TYR A 52 2.39 -1.82 3.71
C TYR A 52 3.30 -0.69 4.20
N VAL A 53 4.07 -0.94 5.25
CA VAL A 53 4.93 0.04 5.92
C VAL A 53 6.41 -0.25 5.65
N ASP A 54 6.75 -1.49 5.31
CA ASP A 54 8.10 -1.87 4.90
C ASP A 54 8.52 -1.03 3.70
N SER A 55 9.50 -0.15 3.96
CA SER A 55 10.13 0.66 2.95
C SER A 55 10.79 -0.24 1.91
N SER A 56 10.54 0.01 0.64
CA SER A 56 11.29 -0.66 -0.41
C SER A 56 12.79 -0.34 -0.30
N TYR A 57 13.63 -1.19 -0.86
CA TYR A 57 15.07 -0.92 -0.96
C TYR A 57 15.37 0.45 -1.60
N GLU A 58 14.56 0.87 -2.59
CA GLU A 58 14.68 2.18 -3.22
C GLU A 58 14.31 3.34 -2.28
N GLU A 59 13.27 3.16 -1.46
CA GLU A 59 12.88 4.15 -0.44
C GLU A 59 13.96 4.30 0.64
N GLN A 60 14.58 3.19 1.04
CA GLN A 60 15.72 3.20 1.97
C GLN A 60 16.93 3.95 1.38
N LEU A 61 17.28 3.67 0.12
CA LEU A 61 18.34 4.39 -0.58
C LEU A 61 18.04 5.90 -0.72
N LYS A 62 16.78 6.25 -0.97
CA LYS A 62 16.36 7.66 -1.06
C LYS A 62 16.42 8.36 0.30
N ALA A 63 16.08 7.67 1.39
CA ALA A 63 16.22 8.19 2.75
C ALA A 63 17.70 8.45 3.08
N LEU A 64 18.59 7.50 2.77
CA LEU A 64 20.04 7.66 2.94
C LEU A 64 20.61 8.86 2.17
N LYS A 65 20.13 9.10 0.95
CA LYS A 65 20.55 10.28 0.15
C LYS A 65 20.04 11.62 0.68
N LYS A 66 19.05 11.60 1.58
CA LYS A 66 18.44 12.79 2.19
C LYS A 66 19.00 13.13 3.57
N MET A 67 19.82 12.25 4.15
CA MET A 67 20.61 12.51 5.36
C MET A 67 21.87 13.30 5.00
#